data_AF-Q0AM53-F1
#
_entry.id   AF-Q0AM53-F1
#
_cell.length_a   1.000
_cell.length_b   1.000
_cell.length_c   1.000
_cell.angle_alpha   90.00
_cell.angle_beta   90.00
_cell.angle_gamma   90.00
#
_symmetry.space_group_name_H-M   'P 1'
#
loop_
_entity.id
_entity.type
_entity.pdbx_description
1 polymer ?
#
loop_
_entity_poly.entity_id
_entity_poly.type
_entity_poly.pdbx_seq_one_letter_code
_entity_poly.pdbx_strand_id
1 'polypeptide(L)'
;MTKSDRSKSFTPPMPGNRRSPRRIEEMIRVDHAGEYGAVAIYQGQRAVFKALPHKARIARQLEEMEADEQVHLDAFDGLIFKHGARPTALAPIWNLAGRALGTATALMGEKAAHACTEAVESVIEQHYAGQVEELRAMGEDELADLFAKFREEELEHRDLAIEEGAKQAPGYALLSRAIEAGCRVAIKVSERV
;
A
#
# COMPACT_ATOMS: atom_id res chain seq x y z
N MET A 1 -35.20 14.55 28.87
CA MET A 1 -34.06 14.74 27.95
C MET A 1 -33.02 13.68 28.23
N THR A 2 -32.72 12.90 27.20
CA THR A 2 -31.86 11.72 27.18
C THR A 2 -30.38 12.09 27.25
N LYS A 3 -29.60 11.36 28.04
CA LYS A 3 -28.18 11.12 27.73
C LYS A 3 -27.94 9.62 27.79
N SER A 4 -27.91 9.03 26.60
CA SER A 4 -27.45 7.66 26.36
C SER A 4 -25.94 7.67 26.50
N ASP A 5 -25.45 7.12 27.62
CA ASP A 5 -24.05 6.79 27.78
C ASP A 5 -23.83 5.44 27.10
N ARG A 6 -23.31 5.46 25.85
CA ARG A 6 -22.94 4.22 25.15
C ARG A 6 -21.65 3.73 25.77
N SER A 7 -21.78 2.70 26.60
CA SER A 7 -20.69 1.85 27.03
C SER A 7 -19.85 1.44 25.81
N LYS A 8 -18.61 1.91 25.76
CA LYS A 8 -17.59 1.32 24.88
C LYS A 8 -17.46 -0.14 25.32
N SER A 9 -17.80 -1.08 24.44
CA SER A 9 -17.64 -2.50 24.73
C SER A 9 -16.15 -2.78 24.90
N PHE A 10 -15.73 -3.02 26.14
CA PHE A 10 -14.42 -3.57 26.43
C PHE A 10 -14.36 -4.96 25.80
N THR A 11 -13.67 -5.08 24.68
CA THR A 11 -13.36 -6.37 24.07
C THR A 11 -12.07 -6.85 24.71
N PRO A 12 -12.08 -7.91 25.54
CA PRO A 12 -10.87 -8.39 26.16
C PRO A 12 -9.87 -8.84 25.08
N PRO A 13 -8.58 -8.53 25.23
CA PRO A 13 -7.57 -8.96 24.27
C PRO A 13 -7.56 -10.48 24.20
N MET A 14 -7.59 -11.01 22.97
CA MET A 14 -7.50 -12.45 22.72
C MET A 14 -6.21 -13.01 23.34
N PRO A 15 -6.25 -14.19 24.00
CA PRO A 15 -5.06 -14.81 24.57
C PRO A 15 -4.01 -15.06 23.47
N GLY A 16 -2.86 -14.38 23.55
CA GLY A 16 -1.77 -14.43 22.57
C GLY A 16 -1.21 -13.05 22.18
N ASN A 17 -1.97 -11.97 22.42
CA ASN A 17 -1.59 -10.61 22.04
C ASN A 17 -0.74 -9.88 23.10
N ARG A 18 0.44 -10.43 23.41
CA ARG A 18 1.44 -9.77 24.26
C ARG A 18 2.79 -9.91 23.57
N ARG A 19 3.23 -8.87 22.84
CA ARG A 19 4.54 -8.81 22.16
C ARG A 19 4.96 -10.16 21.56
N SER A 20 4.33 -10.59 20.48
CA SER A 20 4.89 -11.71 19.72
C SER A 20 5.81 -11.10 18.65
N PRO A 21 7.14 -11.32 18.70
CA PRO A 21 8.07 -10.89 17.65
C PRO A 21 7.58 -11.32 16.25
N ARG A 22 6.93 -12.48 16.21
CA ARG A 22 6.26 -13.03 15.03
C ARG A 22 5.26 -12.07 14.37
N ARG A 23 4.49 -11.28 15.12
CA ARG A 23 3.49 -10.37 14.54
C ARG A 23 4.17 -9.16 13.87
N ILE A 24 5.23 -8.64 14.47
CA ILE A 24 6.04 -7.57 13.88
C ILE A 24 6.71 -8.09 12.60
N GLU A 25 7.25 -9.31 12.62
CA GLU A 25 7.80 -9.95 11.42
C GLU A 25 6.75 -10.15 10.31
N GLU A 26 5.51 -10.48 10.66
CA GLU A 26 4.39 -10.60 9.72
C GLU A 26 4.01 -9.25 9.10
N MET A 27 3.92 -8.18 9.90
CA MET A 27 3.69 -6.81 9.41
C MET A 27 4.78 -6.38 8.43
N ILE A 28 6.04 -6.40 8.87
CA ILE A 28 7.20 -6.01 8.06
C ILE A 28 7.25 -6.81 6.75
N ARG A 29 6.94 -8.11 6.77
CA ARG A 29 6.94 -8.93 5.55
C ARG A 29 5.87 -8.50 4.56
N VAL A 30 4.67 -8.19 5.05
CA VAL A 30 3.53 -7.82 4.20
C VAL A 30 3.75 -6.45 3.59
N ASP A 31 4.22 -5.49 4.39
CA ASP A 31 4.46 -4.13 3.94
C ASP A 31 5.64 -4.10 2.96
N HIS A 32 6.73 -4.82 3.25
CA HIS A 32 7.82 -5.04 2.29
C HIS A 32 7.34 -5.59 0.95
N ALA A 33 6.43 -6.57 0.98
CA ALA A 33 5.83 -7.11 -0.24
C ALA A 33 4.89 -6.11 -0.93
N GLY A 34 4.23 -5.25 -0.16
CA GLY A 34 3.43 -4.12 -0.61
C GLY A 34 4.28 -3.14 -1.41
N GLU A 35 5.36 -2.61 -0.82
CA GLU A 35 6.21 -1.60 -1.47
C GLU A 35 6.91 -2.18 -2.69
N TYR A 36 7.32 -3.44 -2.64
CA TYR A 36 7.86 -4.12 -3.81
C TYR A 36 6.84 -4.23 -4.95
N GLY A 37 5.55 -4.35 -4.62
CA GLY A 37 4.44 -4.30 -5.55
C GLY A 37 4.13 -2.89 -6.06
N ALA A 38 4.16 -1.87 -5.20
CA ALA A 38 3.90 -0.47 -5.54
C ALA A 38 4.97 0.06 -6.51
N VAL A 39 6.27 -0.12 -6.19
CA VAL A 39 7.39 0.17 -7.10
C VAL A 39 7.18 -0.50 -8.47
N ALA A 40 6.74 -1.76 -8.47
CA ALA A 40 6.47 -2.51 -9.70
C ALA A 40 5.31 -1.93 -10.52
N ILE A 41 4.24 -1.45 -9.88
CA ILE A 41 3.12 -0.78 -10.54
C ILE A 41 3.60 0.50 -11.22
N TYR A 42 4.31 1.38 -10.49
CA TYR A 42 4.81 2.64 -11.07
C TYR A 42 5.81 2.40 -12.21
N GLN A 43 6.70 1.41 -12.08
CA GLN A 43 7.57 0.99 -13.20
C GLN A 43 6.77 0.59 -14.43
N GLY A 44 5.70 -0.20 -14.24
CA GLY A 44 4.82 -0.64 -15.32
C GLY A 44 4.09 0.53 -16.00
N GLN A 45 3.61 1.50 -15.22
CA GLN A 45 2.93 2.68 -15.74
C GLN A 45 3.90 3.63 -16.46
N ARG A 46 5.04 3.92 -15.82
CA ARG A 46 6.09 4.80 -16.36
C ARG A 46 6.66 4.26 -17.66
N ALA A 47 6.86 2.95 -17.78
CA ALA A 47 7.34 2.33 -19.02
C ALA A 47 6.45 2.64 -20.23
N VAL A 48 5.13 2.69 -20.02
CA VAL A 48 4.16 3.06 -21.08
C VAL A 48 4.24 4.55 -21.41
N PHE A 49 4.14 5.42 -20.41
CA PHE A 49 4.06 6.87 -20.67
C PHE A 49 5.39 7.49 -21.09
N LYS A 50 6.53 6.96 -20.63
CA LYS A 50 7.87 7.44 -21.04
C LYS A 50 8.15 7.23 -22.53
N ALA A 51 7.49 6.27 -23.16
CA ALA A 51 7.57 6.06 -24.61
C ALA A 51 6.80 7.11 -25.43
N LEU A 52 6.00 7.98 -24.79
CA LEU A 52 5.12 8.95 -25.44
C LEU A 52 5.56 10.39 -25.10
N PRO A 53 6.24 11.13 -26.00
CA PRO A 53 6.78 12.46 -25.69
C PRO A 53 5.73 13.47 -25.19
N HIS A 54 4.50 13.39 -25.69
CA HIS A 54 3.40 14.25 -25.28
C HIS A 54 2.81 13.90 -23.89
N LYS A 55 3.29 12.81 -23.26
CA LYS A 55 2.93 12.36 -21.91
C LYS A 55 4.08 12.55 -20.90
N ALA A 56 5.07 13.38 -21.23
CA ALA A 56 6.22 13.62 -20.36
C ALA A 56 5.86 14.11 -18.94
N ARG A 57 4.74 14.82 -18.77
CA ARG A 57 4.26 15.29 -17.46
C ARG A 57 3.94 14.13 -16.52
N ILE A 58 3.04 13.23 -16.92
CA ILE A 58 2.67 12.07 -16.12
C ILE A 58 3.86 11.11 -15.96
N ALA A 59 4.69 10.95 -16.99
CA ALA A 59 5.87 10.09 -16.89
C ALA A 59 6.85 10.56 -15.80
N ARG A 60 7.03 11.88 -15.64
CA ARG A 60 7.84 12.45 -14.55
C ARG A 60 7.15 12.32 -13.19
N GLN A 61 5.85 12.58 -13.12
CA GLN A 61 5.10 12.42 -11.88
C GLN A 61 5.18 10.97 -11.36
N LEU A 62 5.01 9.98 -12.23
CA LEU A 62 5.15 8.56 -11.87
C LEU A 62 6.59 8.18 -11.52
N GLU A 63 7.59 8.90 -12.02
CA GLU A 63 9.00 8.71 -11.64
C GLU A 63 9.29 9.25 -10.24
N GLU A 64 8.66 10.36 -9.87
CA GLU A 64 8.72 10.93 -8.51
C GLU A 64 8.01 9.97 -7.52
N MET A 65 6.80 9.51 -7.84
CA MET A 65 6.08 8.55 -7.00
C MET A 65 6.83 7.21 -6.89
N GLU A 66 7.38 6.67 -7.98
CA GLU A 66 8.24 5.46 -7.93
C GLU A 66 9.44 5.64 -6.99
N ALA A 67 10.02 6.84 -6.94
CA ALA A 67 11.16 7.13 -6.07
C ALA A 67 10.76 7.18 -4.59
N ASP A 68 9.58 7.73 -4.27
CA ASP A 68 9.04 7.73 -2.91
C ASP A 68 8.81 6.29 -2.42
N GLU A 69 8.17 5.45 -3.24
CA GLU A 69 7.96 4.02 -2.92
C GLU A 69 9.29 3.27 -2.72
N GLN A 70 10.32 3.62 -3.51
CA GLN A 70 11.63 2.99 -3.36
C GLN A 70 12.26 3.36 -2.01
N VAL A 71 12.03 4.57 -1.50
CA VAL A 71 12.48 4.97 -0.15
C VAL A 71 11.78 4.14 0.93
N HIS A 72 10.48 3.86 0.77
CA HIS A 72 9.74 2.99 1.70
C HIS A 72 10.27 1.56 1.63
N LEU A 73 10.43 1.00 0.44
CA LEU A 73 10.98 -0.34 0.23
C LEU A 73 12.37 -0.49 0.86
N ASP A 74 13.27 0.49 0.65
CA ASP A 74 14.61 0.50 1.25
C ASP A 74 14.54 0.54 2.80
N ALA A 75 13.57 1.27 3.36
CA ALA A 75 13.33 1.26 4.80
C ALA A 75 12.86 -0.11 5.29
N PHE A 76 11.95 -0.76 4.56
CA PHE A 76 11.51 -2.12 4.90
C PHE A 76 12.59 -3.17 4.72
N ASP A 77 13.49 -3.05 3.74
CA ASP A 77 14.68 -3.90 3.64
C ASP A 77 15.53 -3.79 4.92
N GLY A 78 15.70 -2.57 5.44
CA GLY A 78 16.34 -2.33 6.73
C GLY A 78 15.60 -2.99 7.89
N LEU A 79 14.27 -2.91 7.92
CA LEU A 79 13.43 -3.54 8.96
C LEU A 79 13.46 -5.08 8.89
N ILE A 80 13.47 -5.66 7.69
CA ILE A 80 13.64 -7.10 7.46
C ILE A 80 14.92 -7.58 8.15
N PHE A 81 16.04 -6.87 7.91
CA PHE A 81 17.32 -7.20 8.55
C PHE A 81 17.28 -6.99 10.07
N LYS A 82 16.79 -5.83 10.53
CA LYS A 82 16.75 -5.45 11.95
C LYS A 82 15.94 -6.42 12.80
N HIS A 83 14.80 -6.88 12.28
CA HIS A 83 13.87 -7.75 13.01
C HIS A 83 14.05 -9.24 12.70
N GLY A 84 15.00 -9.59 11.82
CA GLY A 84 15.19 -10.99 11.40
C GLY A 84 13.98 -11.57 10.66
N ALA A 85 13.12 -10.69 10.13
CA ALA A 85 11.98 -11.09 9.32
C ALA A 85 12.47 -11.64 7.98
N ARG A 86 11.59 -12.38 7.28
CA ARG A 86 11.89 -12.92 5.95
C ARG A 86 10.91 -12.29 4.96
N PRO A 87 11.38 -11.84 3.78
CA PRO A 87 10.49 -11.45 2.69
C PRO A 87 9.56 -12.62 2.32
N THR A 88 8.36 -12.30 1.82
CA THR A 88 7.43 -13.32 1.38
C THR A 88 7.99 -14.10 0.20
N ALA A 89 7.76 -15.43 0.18
CA ALA A 89 8.14 -16.26 -0.97
C ALA A 89 7.40 -15.87 -2.26
N LEU A 90 6.31 -15.10 -2.15
CA LEU A 90 5.51 -14.63 -3.27
C LEU A 90 6.01 -13.33 -3.90
N ALA A 91 7.08 -12.72 -3.39
CA ALA A 91 7.58 -11.43 -3.87
C ALA A 91 7.80 -11.39 -5.40
N PRO A 92 8.36 -12.42 -6.06
CA PRO A 92 8.48 -12.43 -7.53
C PRO A 92 7.13 -12.40 -8.26
N ILE A 93 6.11 -13.03 -7.69
CA ILE A 93 4.75 -13.05 -8.25
C ILE A 93 4.12 -11.67 -8.12
N TRP A 94 4.28 -11.02 -6.96
CA TRP A 94 3.77 -9.67 -6.72
C TRP A 94 4.44 -8.62 -7.58
N ASN A 95 5.75 -8.73 -7.81
CA ASN A 95 6.45 -7.84 -8.75
C ASN A 95 5.91 -7.97 -10.18
N LEU A 96 5.73 -9.21 -10.65
CA LEU A 96 5.17 -9.45 -11.98
C LEU A 96 3.74 -8.95 -12.08
N ALA A 97 2.91 -9.23 -11.07
CA ALA A 97 1.51 -8.80 -11.03
C ALA A 97 1.39 -7.27 -10.97
N GLY A 98 2.21 -6.60 -10.15
CA GLY A 98 2.26 -5.15 -10.04
C GLY A 98 2.66 -4.50 -11.37
N ARG A 99 3.73 -4.96 -12.00
CA ARG A 99 4.14 -4.48 -13.34
C ARG A 99 3.06 -4.70 -14.38
N ALA A 100 2.44 -5.87 -14.41
CA ALA A 100 1.37 -6.18 -15.35
C ALA A 100 0.15 -5.27 -15.15
N LEU A 101 -0.25 -5.05 -13.89
CA LEU A 101 -1.35 -4.15 -13.53
C LEU A 101 -1.04 -2.69 -13.92
N GLY A 102 0.16 -2.21 -13.59
CA GLY A 102 0.61 -0.87 -13.93
C GLY A 102 0.65 -0.64 -15.44
N THR A 103 1.25 -1.57 -16.20
CA THR A 103 1.26 -1.48 -17.66
C THR A 103 -0.15 -1.55 -18.26
N ALA A 104 -0.99 -2.46 -17.80
CA ALA A 104 -2.35 -2.59 -18.32
C ALA A 104 -3.18 -1.31 -18.11
N THR A 105 -3.11 -0.74 -16.90
CA THR A 105 -3.86 0.48 -16.56
C THR A 105 -3.32 1.71 -17.28
N ALA A 106 -2.01 1.82 -17.46
CA ALA A 106 -1.42 2.89 -18.27
C ALA A 106 -1.78 2.78 -19.77
N LEU A 107 -1.87 1.57 -20.32
CA LEU A 107 -2.35 1.36 -21.70
C LEU A 107 -3.82 1.76 -21.88
N MET A 108 -4.62 1.72 -20.81
CA MET A 108 -6.00 2.23 -20.81
C MET A 108 -6.08 3.77 -20.72
N GLY A 109 -4.97 4.44 -20.35
CA GLY A 109 -4.83 5.90 -20.32
C GLY A 109 -4.55 6.46 -18.92
N GLU A 110 -4.21 7.76 -18.86
CA GLU A 110 -3.77 8.45 -17.64
C GLU A 110 -4.76 8.30 -16.48
N LYS A 111 -6.05 8.51 -16.75
CA LYS A 111 -7.10 8.39 -15.71
C LYS A 111 -7.19 6.98 -15.15
N ALA A 112 -6.99 5.95 -15.97
CA ALA A 112 -7.02 4.56 -15.53
C ALA A 112 -5.76 4.20 -14.72
N ALA A 113 -4.60 4.74 -15.09
CA ALA A 113 -3.38 4.63 -14.29
C ALA A 113 -3.57 5.29 -12.90
N HIS A 114 -4.11 6.50 -12.84
CA HIS A 114 -4.43 7.14 -11.56
C HIS A 114 -5.55 6.43 -10.79
N ALA A 115 -6.53 5.83 -11.46
CA ALA A 115 -7.53 4.98 -10.79
C ALA A 115 -6.90 3.74 -10.16
N CYS A 116 -5.83 3.21 -10.75
CA CYS A 116 -5.05 2.13 -10.16
C CYS A 116 -4.37 2.59 -8.88
N THR A 117 -3.58 3.67 -8.94
CA THR A 117 -2.91 4.27 -7.77
C THR A 117 -3.90 4.56 -6.65
N GLU A 118 -4.99 5.27 -6.95
CA GLU A 118 -5.99 5.62 -5.94
C GLU A 118 -6.61 4.40 -5.26
N ALA A 119 -6.86 3.32 -6.01
CA ALA A 119 -7.42 2.09 -5.49
C ALA A 119 -6.42 1.30 -4.62
N VAL A 120 -5.14 1.28 -5.01
CA VAL A 120 -4.06 0.64 -4.24
C VAL A 120 -3.85 1.40 -2.93
N GLU A 121 -3.62 2.71 -2.99
CA GLU A 121 -3.33 3.54 -1.81
C GLU A 121 -4.51 3.62 -0.85
N SER A 122 -5.75 3.51 -1.35
CA SER A 122 -6.93 3.38 -0.48
C SER A 122 -6.93 2.10 0.37
N VAL A 123 -6.33 1.01 -0.13
CA VAL A 123 -6.18 -0.23 0.64
C VAL A 123 -4.96 -0.15 1.56
N ILE A 124 -3.84 0.38 1.06
CA ILE A 124 -2.60 0.50 1.82
C ILE A 124 -2.77 1.45 3.02
N GLU A 125 -3.44 2.60 2.86
CA GLU A 125 -3.66 3.52 4.00
C GLU A 125 -4.47 2.88 5.13
N GLN A 126 -5.46 2.05 4.78
CA GLN A 126 -6.28 1.31 5.75
C GLN A 126 -5.47 0.21 6.42
N HIS A 127 -4.57 -0.43 5.68
CA HIS A 127 -3.67 -1.44 6.22
C HIS A 127 -2.73 -0.83 7.25
N TYR A 128 -2.05 0.26 6.89
CA TYR A 128 -1.19 1.00 7.81
C TYR A 128 -1.95 1.52 9.03
N ALA A 129 -3.15 2.08 8.86
CA ALA A 129 -3.95 2.56 9.99
C ALA A 129 -4.19 1.44 11.03
N GLY A 130 -4.50 0.22 10.55
CA GLY A 130 -4.68 -0.93 11.42
C GLY A 130 -3.39 -1.35 12.14
N GLN A 131 -2.27 -1.39 11.42
CA GLN A 131 -0.98 -1.75 12.00
C GLN A 131 -0.47 -0.71 13.00
N VAL A 132 -0.63 0.58 12.73
CA VAL A 132 -0.24 1.66 13.65
C VAL A 132 -0.95 1.48 14.99
N GLU A 133 -2.28 1.28 14.99
CA GLU A 133 -3.04 1.04 16.22
C GLU A 133 -2.55 -0.21 16.96
N GLU A 134 -2.24 -1.29 16.23
CA GLU A 134 -1.72 -2.53 16.82
C GLU A 134 -0.32 -2.35 17.43
N LEU A 135 0.59 -1.67 16.73
CA LEU A 135 1.94 -1.37 17.18
C LEU A 135 1.94 -0.47 18.44
N ARG A 136 1.08 0.55 18.48
CA ARG A 136 0.87 1.38 19.68
C ARG A 136 0.38 0.55 20.86
N ALA A 137 -0.58 -0.34 20.63
CA ALA A 137 -1.08 -1.24 21.67
C ALA A 137 0.01 -2.21 22.19
N MET A 138 1.00 -2.54 21.36
CA MET A 138 2.16 -3.37 21.73
C MET A 138 3.29 -2.58 22.42
N GLY A 139 3.21 -1.25 22.43
CA GLY A 139 4.25 -0.34 22.92
C GLY A 139 5.46 -0.22 22.00
N GLU A 140 5.26 -0.42 20.69
CA GLU A 140 6.27 -0.29 19.64
C GLU A 140 6.17 1.09 18.98
N ASP A 141 6.32 2.15 19.79
CA ASP A 141 6.02 3.52 19.37
C ASP A 141 6.86 4.00 18.18
N GLU A 142 8.16 3.71 18.18
CA GLU A 142 9.05 4.12 17.08
C GLU A 142 8.65 3.49 15.73
N LEU A 143 8.21 2.22 15.75
CA LEU A 143 7.77 1.55 14.53
C LEU A 143 6.39 2.04 14.10
N ALA A 144 5.50 2.31 15.05
CA ALA A 144 4.21 2.93 14.78
C ALA A 144 4.34 4.33 14.19
N ASP A 145 5.30 5.14 14.66
CA ASP A 145 5.60 6.47 14.09
C ASP A 145 6.08 6.36 12.65
N LEU A 146 6.96 5.40 12.35
CA LEU A 146 7.42 5.16 10.98
C LEU A 146 6.28 4.75 10.05
N PHE A 147 5.42 3.82 10.47
CA PHE A 147 4.29 3.35 9.67
C PHE A 147 3.23 4.45 9.48
N ALA A 148 3.04 5.30 10.50
CA ALA A 148 2.16 6.45 10.39
C ALA A 148 2.70 7.47 9.37
N LYS A 149 4.03 7.68 9.31
CA LYS A 149 4.66 8.53 8.30
C LYS A 149 4.41 8.01 6.88
N PHE A 150 4.66 6.72 6.63
CA PHE A 150 4.43 6.14 5.31
C PHE A 150 2.95 6.23 4.92
N ARG A 151 2.03 5.96 5.85
CA ARG A 151 0.60 6.20 5.63
C ARG A 151 0.26 7.62 5.20
N GLU A 152 0.89 8.64 5.78
CA GLU A 152 0.66 10.03 5.38
C GLU A 152 1.13 10.28 3.95
N GLU A 153 2.28 9.73 3.57
CA GLU A 153 2.84 9.80 2.21
C GLU A 153 1.92 9.07 1.20
N GLU A 154 1.36 7.91 1.55
CA GLU A 154 0.37 7.20 0.72
C GLU A 154 -0.91 8.00 0.49
N LEU A 155 -1.35 8.75 1.49
CA LEU A 155 -2.52 9.61 1.37
C LEU A 155 -2.26 10.75 0.38
N GLU A 156 -1.04 11.30 0.34
CA GLU A 156 -0.65 12.33 -0.63
C GLU A 156 -0.66 11.76 -2.06
N HIS A 157 -0.12 10.56 -2.26
CA HIS A 157 -0.16 9.87 -3.57
C HIS A 157 -1.59 9.59 -4.03
N ARG A 158 -2.45 9.10 -3.13
CA ARG A 158 -3.87 8.86 -3.42
C ARG A 158 -4.58 10.15 -3.82
N ASP A 159 -4.39 11.20 -3.05
CA ASP A 159 -5.08 12.47 -3.26
C ASP A 159 -4.61 13.12 -4.57
N LEU A 160 -3.32 13.06 -4.89
CA LEU A 160 -2.77 13.44 -6.18
C LEU A 160 -3.42 12.64 -7.34
N ALA A 161 -3.57 11.33 -7.20
CA ALA A 161 -4.23 10.51 -8.21
C ALA A 161 -5.71 10.92 -8.43
N ILE A 162 -6.41 11.31 -7.35
CA ILE A 162 -7.78 11.86 -7.43
C ILE A 162 -7.79 13.18 -8.20
N GLU A 163 -6.85 14.08 -7.90
CA GLU A 163 -6.71 15.39 -8.58
C GLU A 163 -6.43 15.22 -10.07
N GLU A 164 -5.61 14.24 -10.45
CA GLU A 164 -5.33 13.86 -11.84
C GLU A 164 -6.49 13.12 -12.53
N GLY A 165 -7.60 12.95 -11.82
CA GLY A 165 -8.86 12.48 -12.40
C GLY A 165 -9.04 10.97 -12.38
N ALA A 166 -8.45 10.25 -11.41
CA ALA A 166 -8.72 8.82 -11.15
C ALA A 166 -10.22 8.48 -11.24
N LYS A 167 -11.06 9.26 -10.54
CA LYS A 167 -12.52 9.06 -10.48
C LYS A 167 -13.25 9.29 -11.80
N GLN A 168 -12.56 9.80 -12.81
CA GLN A 168 -13.07 10.06 -14.15
C GLN A 168 -12.68 8.94 -15.14
N ALA A 169 -11.99 7.89 -14.69
CA ALA A 169 -11.64 6.75 -15.53
C ALA A 169 -12.90 6.02 -16.04
N PRO A 170 -12.94 5.61 -17.32
CA PRO A 170 -14.01 4.76 -17.83
C PRO A 170 -14.12 3.47 -17.00
N GLY A 171 -15.31 3.23 -16.42
CA GLY A 171 -15.52 2.05 -15.57
C GLY A 171 -14.82 2.11 -14.20
N TYR A 172 -14.43 3.30 -13.72
CA TYR A 172 -13.72 3.53 -12.45
C TYR A 172 -14.21 2.62 -11.31
N ALA A 173 -15.52 2.63 -11.01
CA ALA A 173 -16.06 1.85 -9.90
C ALA A 173 -15.82 0.33 -10.01
N LEU A 174 -15.79 -0.22 -11.23
CA LEU A 174 -15.48 -1.64 -11.44
C LEU A 174 -13.97 -1.89 -11.32
N LEU A 175 -13.17 -1.03 -11.95
CA LEU A 175 -11.71 -1.10 -11.94
C LEU A 175 -11.17 -1.01 -10.51
N SER A 176 -11.52 0.03 -9.77
CA SER A 176 -11.06 0.25 -8.39
C SER A 176 -11.44 -0.92 -7.50
N ARG A 177 -12.70 -1.37 -7.53
CA ARG A 177 -13.15 -2.51 -6.69
C ARG A 177 -12.40 -3.81 -7.00
N ALA A 178 -12.06 -4.05 -8.27
CA ALA A 178 -11.28 -5.22 -8.65
C ALA A 178 -9.84 -5.12 -8.14
N ILE A 179 -9.21 -3.95 -8.28
CA ILE A 179 -7.84 -3.70 -7.81
C ILE A 179 -7.78 -3.79 -6.29
N GLU A 180 -8.68 -3.11 -5.58
CA GLU A 180 -8.72 -3.17 -4.12
C GLU A 180 -8.94 -4.59 -3.61
N ALA A 181 -9.80 -5.38 -4.27
CA ALA A 181 -10.01 -6.78 -3.93
C ALA A 181 -8.73 -7.60 -4.12
N GLY A 182 -8.00 -7.37 -5.22
CA GLY A 182 -6.68 -7.96 -5.46
C GLY A 182 -5.67 -7.62 -4.36
N CYS A 183 -5.58 -6.34 -3.98
CA CYS A 183 -4.67 -5.87 -2.93
C CYS A 183 -4.97 -6.52 -1.58
N ARG A 184 -6.26 -6.56 -1.17
CA ARG A 184 -6.67 -7.23 0.07
C ARG A 184 -6.35 -8.74 0.08
N VAL A 185 -6.45 -9.39 -1.07
CA VAL A 185 -6.02 -10.80 -1.21
C VAL A 185 -4.51 -10.91 -1.08
N ALA A 186 -3.73 -10.06 -1.76
CA ALA A 186 -2.27 -10.08 -1.69
C ALA A 186 -1.78 -9.90 -0.25
N ILE A 187 -2.29 -8.89 0.48
CA ILE A 187 -2.01 -8.64 1.90
C ILE A 187 -2.25 -9.91 2.73
N LYS A 188 -3.46 -10.46 2.65
CA LYS A 188 -3.86 -11.63 3.45
C LYS A 188 -3.03 -12.89 3.17
N VAL A 189 -2.58 -13.04 1.93
CA VAL A 189 -1.73 -14.18 1.55
C VAL A 189 -0.30 -13.94 2.02
N SER A 190 0.26 -12.77 1.79
CA SER A 190 1.62 -12.39 2.23
C SER A 190 1.82 -12.45 3.74
N GLU A 191 0.77 -12.23 4.54
CA GLU A 191 0.82 -12.39 6.01
C GLU A 191 1.26 -13.81 6.42
N ARG A 192 0.99 -14.81 5.59
CA ARG A 192 1.13 -16.23 5.93
C ARG A 192 2.38 -16.90 5.39
N VAL A 193 2.96 -16.38 4.31
CA VAL A 193 4.00 -17.05 3.50
C VAL A 193 5.15 -16.14 3.14
#